data_AF-A0A954JQ85-F1
#
_entry.id   AF-A0A954JQ85-F1
#
_cell.length_a   1.000
_cell.length_b   1.000
_cell.length_c   1.000
_cell.angle_alpha   90.00
_cell.angle_beta   90.00
_cell.angle_gamma   90.00
#
_symmetry.space_group_name_H-M   'P 1'
#
loop_
_entity.id
_entity.type
_entity.pdbx_description
1 polymer ?
#
loop_
_entity_poly.entity_id
_entity_poly.type
_entity_poly.pdbx_seq_one_letter_code
_entity_poly.pdbx_strand_id
1 'polypeptide(L)'
;MSAIQIYQLLHVVSILFLTATTFMAFANPSPERRKRMLMLSGILSLTALTGGFGLLARFHYGFPAWAIVKLVCWLVLSALSGLAFRKPQSIKLWTLLATVCVVTAVCMVYLKPGV
;
A
#
# COMPACT_ATOMS: atom_id res chain seq x y z
N MET A 1 20.28 14.62 2.95
CA MET A 1 19.53 13.38 3.24
C MET A 1 20.29 12.21 2.64
N SER A 2 20.47 11.11 3.37
CA SER A 2 21.08 9.90 2.81
C SER A 2 20.13 9.20 1.84
N ALA A 3 20.65 8.36 0.93
CA ALA A 3 19.82 7.59 0.00
C ALA A 3 18.76 6.73 0.73
N ILE A 4 19.12 6.15 1.87
CA ILE A 4 18.20 5.35 2.70
C ILE A 4 17.01 6.20 3.17
N GLN A 5 17.27 7.41 3.67
CA GLN A 5 16.22 8.33 4.10
C GLN A 5 15.28 8.70 2.96
N ILE A 6 15.81 8.88 1.74
CA ILE A 6 15.01 9.18 0.55
C ILE A 6 14.07 8.01 0.22
N TYR A 7 14.59 6.78 0.14
CA TYR A 7 13.74 5.61 -0.14
C TYR A 7 12.73 5.35 0.97
N GLN A 8 13.08 5.60 2.23
CA GLN A 8 12.18 5.47 3.36
C GLN A 8 11.03 6.48 3.30
N LEU A 9 11.35 7.75 3.05
CA LEU A 9 10.33 8.78 2.88
C LEU A 9 9.42 8.46 1.69
N LEU A 10 10.02 8.10 0.55
CA LEU A 10 9.31 7.76 -0.67
C LEU A 10 8.37 6.57 -0.48
N HIS A 11 8.79 5.51 0.22
CA HIS A 11 7.96 4.36 0.54
C HIS A 11 6.81 4.71 1.50
N VAL A 12 7.13 5.32 2.65
CA VAL A 12 6.16 5.57 3.73
C VAL A 12 5.10 6.59 3.30
N VAL A 13 5.53 7.71 2.69
CA VAL A 13 4.60 8.74 2.21
C VAL A 13 3.66 8.13 1.16
N SER A 14 4.19 7.38 0.20
CA SER A 14 3.37 6.76 -0.84
C SER A 14 2.33 5.79 -0.28
N ILE A 15 2.69 4.99 0.72
CA ILE A 15 1.75 4.07 1.37
C ILE A 15 0.67 4.80 2.16
N LEU A 16 1.02 5.87 2.88
CA LEU A 16 0.03 6.67 3.60
C LEU A 16 -0.99 7.28 2.64
N PHE A 17 -0.53 7.89 1.56
CA PHE A 17 -1.40 8.45 0.53
C PHE A 17 -2.18 7.36 -0.23
N LEU A 18 -1.59 6.19 -0.49
CA LEU A 18 -2.29 5.06 -1.12
C LEU A 18 -3.44 4.58 -0.24
N THR A 19 -3.17 4.44 1.06
CA THR A 19 -4.17 4.06 2.07
C THR A 19 -5.30 5.09 2.09
N ALA A 20 -4.97 6.37 2.23
CA ALA A 20 -5.96 7.45 2.21
C ALA A 20 -6.79 7.46 0.91
N THR A 21 -6.14 7.30 -0.25
CA THR A 21 -6.82 7.24 -1.56
C THR A 21 -7.77 6.05 -1.66
N THR A 22 -7.37 4.91 -1.10
CA THR A 22 -8.18 3.68 -1.10
C THR A 22 -9.42 3.84 -0.22
N PHE A 23 -9.29 4.35 1.00
CA PHE A 23 -10.44 4.63 1.87
C PHE A 23 -11.33 5.76 1.32
N MET A 24 -10.76 6.77 0.66
CA MET A 24 -11.55 7.79 -0.05
C MET A 24 -12.36 7.21 -1.21
N ALA A 25 -11.82 6.23 -1.93
CA ALA A 25 -12.56 5.53 -2.99
C ALA A 25 -13.70 4.69 -2.43
N PHE A 26 -13.54 4.11 -1.24
CA PHE A 26 -14.60 3.38 -0.54
C PHE A 26 -15.71 4.30 -0.01
N ALA A 27 -15.35 5.46 0.53
CA ALA A 27 -16.30 6.37 1.16
C ALA A 27 -17.28 7.01 0.16
N ASN A 28 -16.84 7.24 -1.08
CA ASN A 28 -17.69 7.80 -2.13
C ASN A 28 -17.26 7.27 -3.51
N PRO A 29 -17.72 6.07 -3.91
CA PRO A 29 -17.40 5.45 -5.19
C PRO A 29 -18.22 6.07 -6.32
N SER A 30 -17.90 7.30 -6.71
CA SER A 30 -18.55 7.98 -7.84
C SER A 30 -17.82 7.73 -9.18
N PRO A 31 -18.53 7.57 -10.31
CA PRO A 31 -17.92 7.39 -11.64
C PRO A 31 -16.99 8.55 -12.03
N GLU A 32 -17.35 9.79 -11.66
CA GLU A 32 -16.57 11.00 -11.94
C GLU A 32 -15.17 10.96 -11.31
N ARG A 33 -15.07 10.37 -10.10
CA ARG A 33 -13.81 10.25 -9.36
C ARG A 33 -13.00 9.03 -9.77
N ARG A 34 -13.60 8.04 -10.42
CA ARG A 34 -12.99 6.74 -10.75
C ARG A 34 -11.64 6.89 -11.44
N LYS A 35 -11.58 7.67 -12.53
CA LYS A 35 -10.33 7.85 -13.31
C LYS A 35 -9.22 8.42 -12.43
N ARG A 36 -9.51 9.47 -11.66
CA ARG A 36 -8.55 10.13 -10.78
C ARG A 36 -8.06 9.21 -9.66
N MET A 37 -8.97 8.49 -8.99
CA MET A 37 -8.60 7.58 -7.89
C MET A 37 -7.78 6.39 -8.40
N LEU A 38 -8.11 5.83 -9.57
CA LEU A 38 -7.31 4.78 -10.19
C LEU A 38 -5.90 5.24 -10.55
N MET A 39 -5.77 6.41 -11.21
CA MET A 39 -4.45 6.97 -11.55
C MET A 39 -3.63 7.26 -10.29
N LEU A 40 -4.21 7.92 -9.29
CA LEU A 40 -3.52 8.22 -8.03
C LEU A 40 -3.07 6.95 -7.32
N SER A 41 -3.98 5.99 -7.15
CA SER A 41 -3.62 4.72 -6.51
C SER A 41 -2.51 3.99 -7.28
N GLY A 42 -2.55 3.94 -8.62
CA GLY A 42 -1.48 3.34 -9.42
C GLY A 42 -0.12 4.02 -9.25
N ILE A 43 -0.08 5.36 -9.31
CA ILE A 43 1.16 6.13 -9.12
C ILE A 43 1.71 5.90 -7.70
N LEU A 44 0.85 5.95 -6.69
CA LEU A 44 1.23 5.75 -5.29
C LEU A 44 1.72 4.31 -5.04
N SER A 45 1.08 3.31 -5.64
CA SER A 45 1.51 1.91 -5.57
C SER A 45 2.88 1.70 -6.21
N LEU A 46 3.12 2.27 -7.39
CA LEU A 46 4.43 2.18 -8.07
C LEU A 46 5.52 2.89 -7.27
N THR A 47 5.22 4.09 -6.74
CA THR A 47 6.15 4.84 -5.90
C THR A 47 6.43 4.12 -4.59
N ALA A 48 5.41 3.53 -3.95
CA ALA A 48 5.61 2.69 -2.78
C ALA A 48 6.52 1.49 -3.10
N LEU A 49 6.33 0.85 -4.26
CA LEU A 49 7.13 -0.30 -4.68
C LEU A 49 8.61 0.09 -4.87
N THR A 50 8.89 1.18 -5.61
CA THR A 50 10.26 1.63 -5.85
C THR A 50 10.96 2.03 -4.56
N GLY A 51 10.26 2.66 -3.61
CA GLY A 51 10.77 2.95 -2.28
C GLY A 51 11.10 1.70 -1.47
N GLY A 52 10.19 0.71 -1.46
CA GLY A 52 10.34 -0.52 -0.69
C GLY A 52 11.49 -1.40 -1.19
N PHE A 53 11.57 -1.62 -2.51
CA PHE A 53 12.66 -2.39 -3.12
C PHE A 53 14.00 -1.63 -3.05
N GLY A 54 13.98 -0.30 -3.17
CA GLY A 54 15.17 0.53 -2.95
C GLY A 54 15.73 0.37 -1.55
N LEU A 55 14.87 0.30 -0.52
CA LEU A 55 15.30 0.01 0.85
C LEU A 55 15.90 -1.40 0.98
N LEU A 56 15.23 -2.43 0.44
CA LEU A 56 15.75 -3.81 0.50
C LEU A 56 17.16 -3.90 -0.11
N ALA A 57 17.37 -3.29 -1.27
CA ALA A 57 18.67 -3.24 -1.93
C ALA A 57 19.74 -2.52 -1.09
N ARG A 58 19.39 -1.40 -0.44
CA ARG A 58 20.32 -0.62 0.39
C ARG A 58 20.66 -1.29 1.71
N PHE A 59 19.74 -2.06 2.28
CA PHE A 59 20.01 -2.87 3.47
C PHE A 59 20.65 -4.22 3.14
N HIS A 60 20.90 -4.51 1.86
CA HIS A 60 21.39 -5.81 1.39
C HIS A 60 20.53 -6.98 1.88
N TYR A 61 19.23 -6.73 2.05
CA TYR A 61 18.27 -7.79 2.34
C TYR A 61 17.91 -8.51 1.05
N GLY A 62 17.77 -9.83 1.14
CA GLY A 62 17.08 -10.62 0.12
C GLY A 62 15.57 -10.38 0.21
N PHE A 63 14.81 -11.47 0.36
CA PHE A 63 13.37 -11.41 0.56
C PHE A 63 12.99 -12.03 1.91
N PRO A 64 13.26 -11.33 3.03
CA PRO A 64 12.85 -11.85 4.33
C PRO A 64 11.32 -11.96 4.41
N ALA A 65 10.83 -12.94 5.17
CA ALA A 65 9.40 -13.27 5.21
C ALA A 65 8.52 -12.05 5.54
N TRP A 66 8.92 -11.20 6.50
CA TRP A 66 8.18 -9.99 6.85
C TRP A 66 8.05 -9.01 5.66
N ALA A 67 9.06 -8.91 4.79
CA ALA A 67 9.03 -8.03 3.63
C ALA A 67 8.08 -8.58 2.56
N ILE A 68 8.03 -9.90 2.39
CA ILE A 68 7.07 -10.56 1.49
C ILE A 68 5.64 -10.34 1.99
N VAL A 69 5.37 -10.52 3.29
CA VAL A 69 4.04 -10.28 3.87
C VAL A 69 3.61 -8.84 3.62
N LYS A 70 4.48 -7.86 3.87
CA LYS A 70 4.20 -6.44 3.57
C LYS A 70 3.91 -6.22 2.09
N LEU A 71 4.70 -6.82 1.19
CA LEU A 71 4.50 -6.71 -0.25
C LEU A 71 3.10 -7.22 -0.64
N VAL A 72 2.69 -8.38 -0.14
CA VAL A 72 1.34 -8.93 -0.39
C VAL A 72 0.25 -8.00 0.13
N CYS A 73 0.36 -7.50 1.36
CA CYS A 73 -0.60 -6.55 1.92
C CYS A 73 -0.73 -5.27 1.07
N TRP A 74 0.38 -4.74 0.56
CA TRP A 74 0.36 -3.55 -0.30
C TRP A 74 -0.21 -3.80 -1.69
N LEU A 75 0.03 -4.98 -2.26
CA LEU A 75 -0.59 -5.37 -3.53
C LEU A 75 -2.11 -5.53 -3.38
N VAL A 76 -2.58 -6.12 -2.27
CA VAL A 76 -4.01 -6.19 -1.96
C VAL A 76 -4.61 -4.80 -1.83
N LEU A 77 -3.98 -3.89 -1.07
CA LEU A 77 -4.45 -2.52 -0.92
C LEU A 77 -4.54 -1.79 -2.28
N SER A 78 -3.53 -1.99 -3.13
CA SER A 78 -3.49 -1.43 -4.49
C SER A 78 -4.62 -1.96 -5.39
N ALA A 79 -4.97 -3.24 -5.27
CA ALA A 79 -6.06 -3.84 -6.03
C ALA A 79 -7.43 -3.36 -5.53
N LEU A 80 -7.57 -3.15 -4.22
CA LEU A 80 -8.84 -2.77 -3.61
C LEU A 80 -9.32 -1.38 -4.06
N SER A 81 -8.41 -0.44 -4.36
CA SER A 81 -8.78 0.88 -4.87
C SER A 81 -9.61 0.79 -6.16
N GLY A 82 -9.34 -0.19 -7.03
CA GLY A 82 -10.09 -0.43 -8.26
C GLY A 82 -11.36 -1.26 -8.05
N LEU A 83 -11.34 -2.17 -7.09
CA LEU A 83 -12.50 -3.00 -6.74
C LEU A 83 -13.63 -2.18 -6.11
N ALA A 84 -13.31 -1.08 -5.42
CA ALA A 84 -14.25 -0.10 -4.89
C ALA A 84 -15.31 0.33 -5.94
N PHE A 85 -14.87 0.57 -7.16
CA PHE A 85 -15.72 1.03 -8.27
C PHE A 85 -16.43 -0.10 -9.01
N ARG A 86 -15.97 -1.35 -8.86
CA ARG A 86 -16.57 -2.52 -9.53
C ARG A 86 -17.68 -3.16 -8.68
N LYS A 87 -17.50 -3.18 -7.36
CA LYS A 87 -18.45 -3.81 -6.41
C LYS A 87 -18.69 -2.92 -5.19
N PRO A 88 -19.40 -1.78 -5.36
CA PRO A 88 -19.67 -0.85 -4.25
C PRO A 88 -20.55 -1.48 -3.15
N GLN A 89 -21.35 -2.50 -3.45
CA GLN A 89 -22.14 -3.23 -2.46
C GLN A 89 -21.29 -3.94 -1.37
N SER A 90 -20.00 -4.20 -1.63
CA SER A 90 -19.11 -4.92 -0.71
C SER A 90 -18.11 -3.99 0.00
N ILE A 91 -18.36 -2.67 0.04
CA ILE A 91 -17.45 -1.69 0.66
C ILE A 91 -17.08 -2.07 2.09
N LYS A 92 -18.02 -2.54 2.93
CA LYS A 92 -17.71 -2.96 4.31
C LYS A 92 -16.63 -4.06 4.37
N LEU A 93 -16.72 -5.04 3.46
CA LEU A 93 -15.72 -6.11 3.35
C LEU A 93 -14.38 -5.58 2.86
N TRP A 94 -14.37 -4.69 1.85
CA TRP A 94 -13.15 -4.08 1.32
C TRP A 94 -12.46 -3.19 2.34
N THR A 95 -13.23 -2.43 3.13
CA THR A 95 -12.75 -1.63 4.25
C THR A 95 -12.12 -2.53 5.31
N LEU A 96 -12.78 -3.61 5.72
CA LEU A 96 -12.23 -4.56 6.69
C LEU A 96 -10.92 -5.18 6.19
N LEU A 97 -10.90 -5.64 4.93
CA LEU A 97 -9.72 -6.26 4.34
C LEU A 97 -8.56 -5.25 4.22
N ALA A 98 -8.83 -4.02 3.78
CA ALA A 98 -7.83 -2.95 3.72
C ALA A 98 -7.26 -2.64 5.12
N THR A 99 -8.11 -2.53 6.13
CA THR A 99 -7.69 -2.29 7.52
C THR A 99 -6.80 -3.42 8.02
N VAL A 100 -7.19 -4.69 7.81
CA VAL A 100 -6.37 -5.85 8.19
C VAL A 100 -5.02 -5.80 7.48
N CYS A 101 -4.98 -5.56 6.17
CA CYS A 101 -3.72 -5.46 5.42
C CYS A 101 -2.81 -4.34 5.95
N VAL A 102 -3.35 -3.16 6.25
CA VAL A 102 -2.58 -2.04 6.81
C VAL A 102 -2.01 -2.40 8.17
N VAL A 103 -2.84 -2.92 9.08
CA VAL A 103 -2.41 -3.31 10.43
C VAL A 103 -1.34 -4.39 10.35
N THR A 104 -1.56 -5.46 9.58
CA THR A 104 -0.58 -6.53 9.39
C THR A 104 0.74 -5.98 8.84
N ALA A 105 0.69 -5.12 7.81
CA ALA A 105 1.91 -4.56 7.23
C ALA A 105 2.69 -3.68 8.21
N VAL A 106 2.00 -2.94 9.09
CA VAL A 106 2.62 -2.16 10.16
C VAL A 106 3.23 -3.08 11.21
N CYS A 107 2.50 -4.08 11.70
CA CYS A 107 3.02 -5.06 12.65
C CYS A 107 4.30 -5.75 12.13
N MET A 108 4.35 -6.11 10.85
CA MET A 108 5.52 -6.76 10.24
C MET A 108 6.78 -5.88 10.23
N VAL A 109 6.66 -4.55 10.29
CA VAL A 109 7.82 -3.64 10.40
C VAL A 109 8.43 -3.67 11.80
N TYR A 110 7.59 -3.82 12.83
CA TYR A 110 8.04 -3.79 14.22
C TYR A 110 8.43 -5.17 14.74
N LEU A 111 7.69 -6.21 14.35
CA LEU A 111 7.94 -7.57 14.79
C LEU A 111 9.08 -8.24 14.02
N LYS A 112 9.29 -7.86 12.74
CA LYS A 112 10.30 -8.43 11.82
C LYS A 112 10.58 -9.93 12.07
N PRO A 113 9.57 -10.80 12.03
CA PRO A 113 9.80 -12.21 12.30
C PRO A 113 10.81 -12.79 11.30
N GLY A 114 11.86 -13.43 11.83
CA GLY A 114 12.87 -14.12 11.04
C GLY A 114 14.02 -13.25 10.49
N VAL A 115 14.33 -12.12 11.13
CA VAL A 115 15.60 -11.37 10.96
C VAL A 115 16.24 -11.12 12.31
#